data_AF-A0A838L765-F1
#
_entry.id   AF-A0A838L765-F1
#
_cell.length_a   1.000
_cell.length_b   1.000
_cell.length_c   1.000
_cell.angle_alpha   90.00
_cell.angle_beta   90.00
_cell.angle_gamma   90.00
#
_symmetry.space_group_name_H-M   'P 1'
#
loop_
_entity.id
_entity.type
_entity.pdbx_description
1 polymer ?
#
loop_
_entity_poly.entity_id
_entity_poly.type
_entity_poly.pdbx_seq_one_letter_code
_entity_poly.pdbx_strand_id
1 'polypeptide(L)'
;MRVPIAALLGCAAFGCSASVSVLTKPEGLTCTALNGAVVRLNLDLGHRTFQKEGFPRLPIADSIGRQIVLMRDMTADSMVSASIDRATMDYVASSNDRKSHAVTETRYSCVAGPAFEVPNAQ
;
A
#
# COMPACT_ATOMS: atom_id res chain seq x y z
N MET A 1 -0.50 -70.63 -1.15
CA MET A 1 0.77 -69.87 -1.16
C MET A 1 0.49 -68.42 -0.83
N ARG A 2 1.18 -67.90 0.20
CA ARG A 2 1.49 -66.49 0.55
C ARG A 2 0.35 -65.52 0.92
N VAL A 3 0.45 -65.05 2.17
CA VAL A 3 -0.27 -63.93 2.83
C VAL A 3 0.55 -62.61 2.64
N PRO A 4 0.15 -61.43 3.18
CA PRO A 4 0.03 -60.12 2.50
C PRO A 4 1.15 -59.14 2.94
N ILE A 5 1.11 -57.84 2.56
CA ILE A 5 1.74 -56.67 3.24
C ILE A 5 1.22 -55.40 2.52
N ALA A 6 0.38 -54.56 3.15
CA ALA A 6 0.74 -53.31 3.85
C ALA A 6 1.54 -52.33 2.96
N ALA A 7 1.13 -51.10 2.70
CA ALA A 7 1.01 -50.07 3.73
C ALA A 7 0.08 -48.91 3.30
N LEU A 8 -1.04 -48.79 4.01
CA LEU A 8 -1.51 -47.51 4.55
C LEU A 8 -0.47 -47.08 5.59
N LEU A 9 0.18 -45.91 5.44
CA LEU A 9 0.76 -45.06 6.50
C LEU A 9 1.66 -44.01 5.85
N GLY A 10 1.31 -42.72 5.98
CA GLY A 10 2.21 -41.67 5.52
C GLY A 10 1.73 -40.22 5.48
N CYS A 11 0.54 -39.86 5.97
CA CYS A 11 0.17 -38.46 6.22
C CYS A 11 -0.14 -38.26 7.71
N ALA A 12 0.86 -38.52 8.56
CA ALA A 12 0.77 -38.25 9.99
C ALA A 12 2.17 -38.02 10.59
N ALA A 13 2.88 -36.99 10.11
CA ALA A 13 3.94 -36.28 10.82
C ALA A 13 4.43 -35.14 9.92
N PHE A 14 4.53 -33.94 10.46
CA PHE A 14 4.79 -32.66 9.77
C PHE A 14 3.59 -32.11 9.02
N GLY A 15 2.87 -31.24 9.74
CA GLY A 15 1.82 -30.40 9.18
C GLY A 15 2.33 -29.72 7.92
N CYS A 16 1.79 -30.13 6.78
CA CYS A 16 1.68 -29.27 5.64
C CYS A 16 0.75 -28.13 6.07
N SER A 17 1.32 -27.10 6.68
CA SER A 17 0.70 -25.79 6.71
C SER A 17 0.45 -25.45 5.26
N ALA A 18 -0.80 -25.58 4.82
CA ALA A 18 -1.23 -24.93 3.60
C ALA A 18 -0.85 -23.47 3.79
N SER A 19 0.22 -23.04 3.13
CA SER A 19 0.54 -21.64 2.96
C SER A 19 -0.58 -21.10 2.10
N VAL A 20 -1.72 -20.80 2.73
CA VAL A 20 -2.74 -19.96 2.15
C VAL A 20 -2.04 -18.62 2.01
N SER A 21 -1.43 -18.40 0.85
CA SER A 21 -1.07 -17.07 0.38
C SER A 21 -2.39 -16.33 0.29
N VAL A 22 -2.84 -15.76 1.41
CA VAL A 22 -3.91 -14.78 1.43
C VAL A 22 -3.34 -13.64 0.61
N LEU A 23 -3.69 -13.62 -0.67
CA LEU A 23 -3.43 -12.49 -1.55
C LEU A 23 -4.18 -11.33 -0.91
N THR A 24 -3.48 -10.57 -0.07
CA THR A 24 -4.04 -9.43 0.64
C THR A 24 -4.52 -8.45 -0.41
N LYS A 25 -5.84 -8.35 -0.55
CA LYS A 25 -6.45 -7.40 -1.48
C LYS A 25 -6.00 -5.98 -1.11
N PRO A 26 -5.74 -5.09 -2.08
CA PRO A 26 -5.48 -3.69 -1.81
C PRO A 26 -6.55 -3.09 -0.89
N GLU A 27 -6.11 -2.37 0.13
CA GLU A 27 -6.96 -1.62 1.05
C GLU A 27 -7.33 -0.27 0.41
N GLY A 28 -8.62 -0.02 0.24
CA GLY A 28 -9.11 1.28 -0.18
C GLY A 28 -9.14 2.25 0.99
N LEU A 29 -8.67 3.48 0.76
CA LEU A 29 -8.65 4.57 1.73
C LEU A 29 -9.31 5.80 1.11
N THR A 30 -10.13 6.48 1.91
CA THR A 30 -10.66 7.81 1.58
C THR A 30 -10.09 8.81 2.58
N CYS A 31 -9.31 9.76 2.09
CA CYS A 31 -8.56 10.72 2.86
C CYS A 31 -9.14 12.12 2.67
N THR A 32 -9.55 12.78 3.76
CA THR A 32 -10.18 14.11 3.70
C THR A 32 -9.33 15.13 4.45
N ALA A 33 -9.01 16.26 3.81
CA ALA A 33 -8.32 17.39 4.41
C ALA A 33 -9.30 18.34 5.10
N LEU A 34 -8.80 19.18 6.01
CA LEU A 34 -9.61 20.16 6.76
C LEU A 34 -10.31 21.18 5.86
N ASN A 35 -9.75 21.46 4.67
CA ASN A 35 -10.36 22.35 3.68
C ASN A 35 -11.43 21.66 2.80
N GLY A 36 -11.78 20.41 3.09
CA GLY A 36 -12.76 19.62 2.34
C GLY A 36 -12.20 18.91 1.10
N ALA A 37 -10.90 19.03 0.80
CA ALA A 37 -10.31 18.28 -0.31
C ALA A 37 -10.28 16.78 0.00
N VAL A 38 -10.63 15.95 -0.99
CA VAL A 38 -10.70 14.49 -0.86
C VAL A 38 -9.69 13.84 -1.80
N VAL A 39 -8.98 12.84 -1.29
CA VAL A 39 -8.08 11.96 -2.04
C VAL A 39 -8.43 10.52 -1.74
N ARG A 40 -8.58 9.69 -2.77
CA ARG A 40 -8.75 8.25 -2.63
C ARG A 40 -7.47 7.51 -2.98
N LEU A 41 -7.08 6.57 -2.13
CA LEU A 41 -5.89 5.75 -2.29
C LEU A 41 -6.25 4.26 -2.24
N ASN A 42 -5.60 3.43 -3.04
CA ASN A 42 -5.49 2.00 -2.77
C ASN A 42 -4.08 1.73 -2.25
N LEU A 43 -3.97 0.98 -1.17
CA LEU A 43 -2.71 0.60 -0.56
C LEU A 43 -2.60 -0.92 -0.56
N ASP A 44 -1.58 -1.45 -1.23
CA ASP A 44 -1.29 -2.87 -1.25
C ASP A 44 0.08 -3.11 -0.62
N LEU A 45 0.08 -3.37 0.69
CA LEU A 45 1.30 -3.62 1.44
C LEU A 45 1.91 -4.99 1.14
N GLY A 46 1.09 -5.96 0.72
CA GLY A 46 1.56 -7.28 0.29
C GLY A 46 2.40 -7.22 -0.97
N HIS A 47 1.99 -6.41 -1.94
CA HIS A 47 2.75 -6.18 -3.18
C HIS A 47 3.63 -4.92 -3.16
N ARG A 48 3.67 -4.19 -2.04
CA ARG A 48 4.39 -2.92 -1.89
C ARG A 48 4.05 -1.89 -2.99
N THR A 49 2.77 -1.76 -3.31
CA THR A 49 2.29 -0.78 -4.29
C THR A 49 1.21 0.11 -3.70
N PHE A 50 1.02 1.27 -4.30
CA PHE A 50 -0.10 2.15 -4.02
C PHE A 50 -0.69 2.69 -5.32
N GLN A 51 -1.91 3.21 -5.24
CA GLN A 51 -2.56 3.87 -6.35
C GLN A 51 -3.34 5.06 -5.82
N LYS A 52 -3.21 6.22 -6.47
CA LYS A 52 -4.08 7.36 -6.25
C LYS A 52 -5.17 7.37 -7.32
N GLU A 53 -6.40 7.73 -6.94
CA GLU A 53 -7.50 7.83 -7.91
C GLU A 53 -7.13 8.75 -9.09
N GLY A 54 -7.38 8.27 -10.30
CA GLY A 54 -7.00 8.96 -11.55
C GLY A 54 -5.54 8.77 -11.99
N PHE A 55 -4.72 8.02 -11.24
CA PHE A 55 -3.31 7.77 -11.55
C PHE A 55 -3.01 6.26 -11.65
N PRO A 56 -1.93 5.88 -12.37
CA PRO A 56 -1.50 4.50 -12.42
C PRO A 56 -1.02 4.01 -11.05
N ARG A 57 -0.98 2.68 -10.90
CA ARG A 57 -0.38 2.03 -9.73
C ARG A 57 1.14 2.22 -9.75
N LEU A 58 1.70 2.59 -8.61
CA LEU A 58 3.13 2.87 -8.44
C LEU A 58 3.70 2.04 -7.28
N PRO A 59 5.02 1.74 -7.30
CA PRO A 59 5.68 1.12 -6.15
C PRO A 59 5.72 2.09 -4.96
N ILE A 60 5.58 1.55 -3.75
CA ILE A 60 5.80 2.28 -2.50
C ILE A 60 7.30 2.55 -2.36
N ALA A 61 7.67 3.82 -2.23
CA ALA A 61 9.06 4.24 -2.14
C ALA A 61 9.77 3.67 -0.90
N ASP A 62 9.14 3.71 0.28
CA ASP A 62 9.74 3.18 1.51
C ASP A 62 8.70 2.87 2.60
N SER A 63 9.09 2.13 3.63
CA SER A 63 8.30 1.89 4.84
C SER A 63 9.22 1.88 6.06
N ILE A 64 9.21 2.98 6.81
CA ILE A 64 10.12 3.22 7.94
C ILE A 64 9.32 3.30 9.23
N GLY A 65 9.48 2.29 10.10
CA GLY A 65 8.74 2.25 11.36
C GLY A 65 7.23 2.29 11.10
N ARG A 66 6.52 3.30 11.61
CA ARG A 66 5.07 3.47 11.41
C ARG A 66 4.67 4.19 10.13
N GLN A 67 5.63 4.84 9.46
CA GLN A 67 5.36 5.65 8.28
C GLN A 67 5.59 4.85 6.99
N ILE A 68 4.63 4.90 6.07
CA ILE A 68 4.80 4.42 4.70
C ILE A 68 5.03 5.63 3.82
N VAL A 69 6.18 5.68 3.16
CA VAL A 69 6.49 6.70 2.16
C VAL A 69 6.00 6.19 0.82
N LEU A 70 4.89 6.74 0.34
CA LEU A 70 4.27 6.31 -0.91
C LEU A 70 5.14 6.72 -2.10
N MET A 71 5.56 7.98 -2.14
CA MET A 71 6.44 8.48 -3.17
C MET A 71 7.33 9.62 -2.67
N ARG A 72 8.48 9.75 -3.30
CA ARG A 72 9.36 10.92 -3.28
C ARG A 72 9.83 11.13 -4.71
N ASP A 73 9.52 12.28 -5.27
CA ASP A 73 9.99 12.67 -6.58
C ASP A 73 10.74 13.99 -6.46
N MET A 74 11.88 14.09 -7.14
CA MET A 74 12.77 15.24 -7.05
C MET A 74 13.21 15.64 -8.45
N THR A 75 12.93 16.89 -8.78
CA THR A 75 13.41 17.56 -9.97
C THR A 75 14.45 18.62 -9.58
N ALA A 76 15.01 19.31 -10.57
CA ALA A 76 15.92 20.43 -10.32
C ALA A 76 15.24 21.53 -9.48
N ASP A 77 13.94 21.77 -9.73
CA ASP A 77 13.21 22.91 -9.19
C ASP A 77 12.25 22.56 -8.05
N SER A 78 11.87 21.28 -7.90
CA SER A 78 10.88 20.88 -6.90
C SER A 78 11.15 19.50 -6.29
N MET A 79 10.66 19.30 -5.07
CA MET A 79 10.57 18.00 -4.43
C MET A 79 9.13 17.76 -3.99
N VAL A 80 8.54 16.67 -4.44
CA VAL A 80 7.19 16.24 -4.06
C VAL A 80 7.30 14.97 -3.24
N SER A 81 6.54 14.87 -2.16
CA SER A 81 6.49 13.68 -1.33
C SER A 81 5.08 13.40 -0.83
N ALA A 82 4.80 12.12 -0.62
CA ALA A 82 3.56 11.66 -0.05
C ALA A 82 3.82 10.50 0.91
N SER A 83 3.23 10.54 2.09
CA SER A 83 3.37 9.51 3.11
C SER A 83 2.08 9.28 3.89
N ILE A 84 1.94 8.11 4.50
CA ILE A 84 0.84 7.79 5.41
C ILE A 84 1.40 7.21 6.72
N ASP A 85 0.91 7.70 7.86
CA ASP A 85 1.18 7.09 9.17
C ASP A 85 0.17 5.96 9.42
N ARG A 86 0.66 4.75 9.67
CA ARG A 86 -0.20 3.56 9.86
C ARG A 86 -0.97 3.54 11.17
N ALA A 87 -0.52 4.31 12.17
CA ALA A 87 -1.16 4.35 13.48
C ALA A 87 -2.27 5.41 13.52
N THR A 88 -2.02 6.58 12.95
CA THR A 88 -3.02 7.67 12.96
C THR A 88 -3.88 7.71 11.70
N MET A 89 -3.49 6.97 10.65
CA MET A 89 -4.11 7.03 9.32
C MET A 89 -4.07 8.44 8.71
N ASP A 90 -3.07 9.25 9.07
CA ASP A 90 -2.86 10.56 8.46
C ASP A 90 -2.03 10.43 7.19
N TYR A 91 -2.59 10.88 6.08
CA TYR A 91 -1.90 11.05 4.81
C TYR A 91 -1.39 12.49 4.70
N VAL A 92 -0.11 12.64 4.37
CA VAL A 92 0.55 13.93 4.19
C VAL A 92 1.11 14.00 2.78
N ALA A 93 0.68 15.01 2.03
CA ALA A 93 1.27 15.38 0.74
C ALA A 93 2.04 16.70 0.92
N SER A 94 3.27 16.74 0.44
CA SER A 94 4.13 17.92 0.53
C SER A 94 4.80 18.20 -0.81
N SER A 95 4.92 19.48 -1.15
CA SER A 95 5.69 19.98 -2.26
C SER A 95 6.61 21.10 -1.76
N ASN A 96 7.87 21.05 -2.15
CA ASN A 96 8.87 22.06 -1.85
C ASN A 96 9.42 22.60 -3.17
N ASP A 97 9.20 23.88 -3.45
CA ASP A 97 9.87 24.60 -4.53
C ASP A 97 11.28 24.98 -4.06
N ARG A 98 12.29 24.43 -4.72
CA ARG A 98 13.70 24.58 -4.33
C ARG A 98 14.27 25.95 -4.64
N LYS A 99 13.66 26.70 -5.57
CA LYS A 99 14.13 28.02 -5.99
C LYS A 99 13.59 29.11 -5.07
N SER A 100 12.31 29.01 -4.72
CA SER A 100 11.65 29.96 -3.81
C SER A 100 11.69 29.53 -2.34
N HIS A 101 12.10 28.30 -2.07
CA HIS A 101 11.99 27.62 -0.77
C HIS A 101 10.56 27.55 -0.23
N ALA A 102 9.55 27.73 -1.09
CA ALA A 102 8.16 27.63 -0.70
C ALA A 102 7.79 26.17 -0.43
N VAL A 103 7.25 25.89 0.75
CA VAL A 103 6.77 24.57 1.13
C VAL A 103 5.25 24.61 1.25
N THR A 104 4.59 23.75 0.48
CA THR A 104 3.15 23.49 0.62
C THR A 104 2.99 22.11 1.21
N GLU A 105 2.27 22.01 2.32
CA GLU A 105 1.90 20.75 2.95
C GLU A 105 0.38 20.68 3.07
N THR A 106 -0.18 19.52 2.81
CA THR A 106 -1.59 19.23 3.07
C THR A 106 -1.72 17.92 3.79
N ARG A 107 -2.45 17.93 4.90
CA ARG A 107 -2.72 16.78 5.74
C ARG A 107 -4.17 16.34 5.56
N TYR A 108 -4.36 15.03 5.49
CA TYR A 108 -5.64 14.39 5.28
C TYR A 108 -5.79 13.29 6.33
N SER A 109 -6.98 13.18 6.91
CA SER A 109 -7.32 12.04 7.76
C SER A 109 -7.98 10.97 6.89
N CYS A 110 -7.41 9.77 6.88
CA CYS A 110 -7.90 8.65 6.08
C CYS A 110 -8.77 7.72 6.90
N VAL A 111 -9.83 7.22 6.26
CA VAL A 111 -10.64 6.11 6.75
C VAL A 111 -10.65 4.99 5.73
N ALA A 112 -10.78 3.75 6.22
CA ALA A 112 -10.96 2.59 5.35
C ALA A 112 -12.24 2.75 4.52
N GLY A 113 -12.15 2.42 3.24
CA GLY A 113 -13.24 2.51 2.28
C GLY A 113 -13.12 1.46 1.19
N PRO A 114 -14.02 1.47 0.19
CA PRO A 114 -13.93 0.54 -0.92
C PRO A 114 -12.68 0.85 -1.76
N ALA A 115 -11.91 -0.18 -2.08
CA ALA A 115 -10.88 -0.09 -3.10
C ALA A 115 -11.51 0.29 -4.44
N PHE A 116 -10.81 1.09 -5.23
CA PHE A 116 -11.23 1.46 -6.58
C PHE A 116 -10.37 0.77 -7.63
N GLU A 117 -10.84 0.73 -8.87
CA GLU A 117 -10.04 0.29 -10.00
C GLU A 117 -9.84 1.50 -10.92
N VAL A 118 -8.58 1.86 -11.17
CA VAL A 118 -8.24 2.71 -12.32
C VAL A 118 -7.70 1.77 -13.39
N PRO A 119 -8.19 1.84 -14.64
CA PRO A 119 -7.57 1.13 -15.73
C PRO A 119 -6.08 1.45 -15.73
N ASN A 120 -5.21 0.44 -15.77
CA ASN A 120 -3.81 0.69 -16.07
C ASN A 120 -3.78 1.45 -17.40
N ALA A 121 -3.12 2.61 -17.44
CA ALA A 121 -2.85 3.29 -18.69
C ALA A 121 -2.13 2.27 -19.59
N GLN A 122 -2.82 1.87 -20.67
CA GLN A 122 -2.28 0.97 -21.68
C GLN A 122 -1.15 1.65 -22.43
#